data_AF-W0DR81-F1
#
_entry.id   AF-W0DR81-F1
#
_cell.length_a   1.000
_cell.length_b   1.000
_cell.length_c   1.000
_cell.angle_alpha   90.00
_cell.angle_beta   90.00
_cell.angle_gamma   90.00
#
_symmetry.space_group_name_H-M   'P 1'
#
loop_
_entity.id
_entity.type
_entity.pdbx_description
1 polymer ?
#
loop_
_entity_poly.entity_id
_entity_poly.type
_entity_poly.pdbx_seq_one_letter_code
_entity_poly.pdbx_strand_id
1 'polypeptide(L)' 'MYAVEFETDVVSEYVRIPNFEQFKNQHVKVIVLSEQANLSQSVAGIEGAEVIDFSVFKVKAFNHCDAVAYQRAMRDEWE' A
#
# COMPACT_ATOMS: atom_id res chain seq x y z
N MET A 1 -3.74 -17.98 2.37
CA MET A 1 -4.17 -16.70 2.99
C MET A 1 -5.67 -16.73 3.10
N TYR A 2 -6.22 -16.46 4.28
CA TYR A 2 -7.67 -16.51 4.54
C TYR A 2 -8.15 -15.10 4.92
N ALA A 3 -9.27 -14.67 4.34
CA ALA A 3 -9.96 -13.46 4.71
C ALA A 3 -11.22 -13.86 5.50
N VAL A 4 -11.44 -13.23 6.65
CA VAL A 4 -12.65 -13.38 7.44
C VAL A 4 -13.41 -12.08 7.34
N GLU A 5 -14.59 -12.14 6.72
CA GLU A 5 -15.51 -11.02 6.59
C GLU A 5 -16.55 -11.12 7.69
N PHE A 6 -16.75 -10.02 8.41
CA PHE A 6 -17.81 -9.90 9.39
C PHE A 6 -18.41 -8.50 9.32
N GLU A 7 -19.70 -8.42 9.56
CA GLU A 7 -20.46 -7.17 9.62
C GLU A 7 -20.84 -6.90 11.07
N THR A 8 -20.64 -5.67 11.51
CA THR A 8 -21.01 -5.23 12.86
C THR A 8 -21.23 -3.73 12.88
N ASP A 9 -22.17 -3.31 13.71
CA ASP A 9 -22.40 -1.88 13.94
C ASP A 9 -21.28 -1.31 14.82
N VAL A 10 -20.73 -0.16 14.39
CA VAL A 10 -19.75 0.59 15.16
C VAL A 10 -20.50 1.51 16.13
N VAL A 11 -20.84 0.96 17.30
CA VAL A 11 -21.55 1.69 18.37
C VAL A 11 -20.62 2.36 19.39
N SER A 12 -19.32 2.03 19.35
CA SER A 12 -18.31 2.56 20.27
C SER A 12 -16.97 2.72 19.56
N GLU A 13 -15.98 3.30 20.26
CA GLU A 13 -14.60 3.45 19.75
C GLU A 13 -13.94 2.10 19.40
N TYR A 14 -14.37 1.01 20.04
CA TYR A 14 -13.79 -0.32 19.84
C TYR A 14 -14.77 -1.27 19.15
N VAL A 15 -14.26 -2.01 18.17
CA VAL A 15 -14.96 -3.11 17.52
C VAL A 15 -14.40 -4.43 18.03
N ARG A 16 -15.28 -5.32 18.50
CA ARG A 16 -14.87 -6.65 18.95
C ARG A 16 -14.67 -7.57 17.75
N ILE A 17 -13.46 -8.10 17.61
CA ILE A 17 -13.18 -9.11 16.59
C ILE A 17 -13.80 -10.44 17.04
N PRO A 18 -14.74 -11.02 16.27
CA PRO A 18 -15.32 -12.32 16.61
C PRO A 18 -14.24 -13.41 16.52
N ASN A 19 -14.31 -14.40 17.42
CA ASN A 19 -13.38 -15.54 17.45
C ASN A 19 -11.89 -15.15 17.54
N PHE A 20 -11.58 -14.06 18.26
CA PHE A 20 -10.23 -13.52 18.46
C PHE A 20 -9.13 -14.57 18.71
N GLU A 21 -9.41 -15.64 19.46
CA GLU A 21 -8.42 -16.69 19.77
C GLU A 21 -7.77 -17.30 18.51
N GLN A 22 -8.47 -17.33 17.38
CA GLN A 22 -7.94 -17.84 16.11
C GLN A 22 -6.85 -16.94 15.50
N PHE A 23 -6.85 -15.66 15.88
CA PHE A 23 -5.94 -14.63 15.36
C PHE A 23 -4.85 -14.25 16.36
N LYS A 24 -4.85 -14.86 17.55
CA LYS A 24 -3.92 -14.56 18.63
C LYS A 24 -2.48 -14.85 18.21
N ASN A 25 -1.57 -13.94 18.54
CA ASN A 25 -0.14 -14.01 18.21
C ASN A 25 0.17 -14.07 16.70
N GLN A 26 -0.76 -13.64 15.84
CA GLN A 26 -0.57 -13.59 14.39
C GLN A 26 -0.58 -12.14 13.90
N HIS A 27 0.11 -11.88 12.78
CA HIS A 27 0.05 -10.61 12.09
C HIS A 27 -1.20 -10.56 11.21
N VAL A 28 -2.12 -9.63 11.50
CA VAL A 28 -3.41 -9.51 10.81
C VAL A 28 -3.56 -8.13 10.20
N LYS A 29 -4.02 -8.08 8.94
CA LYS A 29 -4.41 -6.84 8.26
C LYS A 29 -5.93 -6.70 8.32
N VAL A 30 -6.41 -5.58 8.85
CA VAL A 30 -7.85 -5.27 8.96
C VAL A 30 -8.23 -4.27 7.88
N ILE A 31 -9.35 -4.51 7.19
CA ILE A 31 -9.93 -3.60 6.19
C ILE A 31 -11.31 -3.23 6.70
N VAL A 32 -11.59 -1.93 6.82
CA VAL A 32 -12.87 -1.41 7.27
C VAL A 32 -13.56 -0.77 6.07
N LEU A 33 -14.78 -1.22 5.77
CA LEU A 33 -15.62 -0.71 4.69
C LEU A 33 -16.87 -0.10 5.31
N SER A 34 -17.27 1.08 4.85
CA SER A 34 -18.50 1.75 5.29
C SER A 34 -19.10 2.53 4.14
N GLU A 35 -20.42 2.43 3.97
CA GLU A 35 -21.17 3.10 2.89
C GLU A 35 -21.19 4.62 3.04
N GLN A 36 -21.05 5.12 4.27
CA GLN A 36 -21.17 6.55 4.61
C GLN A 36 -19.85 7.16 5.10
N ALA A 37 -18.71 6.52 4.80
CA ALA A 37 -17.42 7.04 5.18
C ALA A 37 -17.17 8.41 4.50
N ASN A 38 -17.54 9.49 5.18
CA ASN A 38 -17.07 10.82 4.87
C ASN A 38 -15.59 10.88 5.27
N LEU A 39 -14.73 10.50 4.32
CA LEU A 39 -13.28 10.58 4.44
C LEU A 39 -12.87 12.07 4.46
N SER A 40 -13.11 12.73 5.59
CA SER A 40 -12.63 14.07 5.90
C SER A 40 -11.68 14.05 7.08
N GLN A 41 -10.95 12.94 7.24
CA GLN A 41 -9.81 12.90 8.14
C GLN A 41 -8.64 12.29 7.38
N SER A 42 -7.85 13.20 6.84
CA SER A 42 -6.44 13.01 6.54
C SER A 42 -5.84 12.07 7.56
N VAL A 43 -5.50 10.85 7.11
CA VAL A 43 -4.31 10.21 7.63
C VAL A 43 -3.23 11.26 7.44
N ALA A 44 -2.64 11.76 8.53
CA ALA A 44 -1.45 12.58 8.44
C ALA A 44 -0.41 11.74 7.66
N GLY A 45 -0.33 11.97 6.34
CA GLY A 45 0.61 11.26 5.47
C GLY A 45 0.15 10.89 4.04
N ILE A 46 -1.13 10.90 3.65
CA ILE A 46 -1.49 10.68 2.23
C ILE A 46 -2.72 11.52 1.86
N GLU A 47 -2.46 12.77 1.48
CA GLU A 47 -3.41 13.55 0.69
C GLU A 47 -3.28 13.13 -0.77
N GLY A 48 -4.42 12.85 -1.41
CA GLY A 48 -4.49 12.66 -2.85
C GLY A 48 -4.07 11.28 -3.32
N ALA A 49 -5.04 10.50 -3.80
CA ALA A 49 -4.80 9.69 -4.99
C ALA A 49 -4.61 10.65 -6.18
N GLU A 50 -3.56 11.48 -6.14
CA GLU A 50 -3.06 12.11 -7.34
C GLU A 50 -2.39 11.01 -8.15
N VAL A 51 -2.75 10.94 -9.42
CA VAL A 51 -1.99 10.25 -10.45
C VAL A 51 -0.52 10.55 -10.19
N ILE A 52 0.23 9.53 -9.76
CA ILE A 52 1.64 9.71 -9.42
C ILE A 52 2.35 10.20 -10.69
N ASP A 53 2.60 11.49 -10.78
CA ASP A 53 3.25 12.09 -11.92
C ASP A 53 4.77 11.92 -11.78
N PHE A 54 5.29 10.90 -12.45
CA PHE A 54 6.72 10.62 -12.50
C PHE A 54 7.51 11.63 -13.35
N SER A 55 6.85 12.61 -13.98
CA SER A 55 7.51 13.65 -14.79
C SER A 55 8.47 14.52 -13.95
N VAL A 56 8.21 14.65 -12.64
CA VAL A 56 9.07 15.40 -11.72
C VAL A 56 10.27 14.56 -11.24
N PHE A 57 10.16 13.23 -11.27
CA PHE A 57 11.19 12.34 -10.75
C PHE A 57 12.28 12.09 -11.79
N LYS A 58 13.21 13.05 -11.94
CA LYS A 58 14.45 12.83 -12.68
C LYS A 58 15.38 11.94 -11.87
N VAL A 59 15.28 10.64 -12.11
CA VAL A 59 16.22 9.63 -11.61
C VAL A 59 17.64 10.02 -12.05
N LYS A 60 18.45 10.53 -11.12
CA LYS A 60 19.88 10.82 -11.34
C LYS A 60 20.74 9.56 -11.55
N ALA A 61 20.18 8.37 -11.35
CA ALA A 61 20.91 7.12 -11.48
C ALA A 61 21.42 6.88 -12.92
N PHE A 62 20.75 7.46 -13.91
CA PHE A 62 21.17 7.42 -15.29
C PHE A 62 21.70 8.80 -15.68
N ASN A 63 22.94 9.09 -15.30
CA ASN A 63 23.68 10.28 -15.72
C ASN A 63 23.88 10.25 -17.24
N HIS A 64 22.86 10.66 -18.00
CA HIS A 64 22.84 10.81 -19.45
C HIS A 64 23.04 9.53 -20.29
N CYS A 65 23.05 8.35 -19.68
CA CYS A 65 23.04 7.08 -20.41
C CYS A 65 21.61 6.55 -20.57
N ASP A 66 21.27 6.12 -21.78
CA ASP A 66 20.07 5.34 -22.03
C ASP A 66 20.08 4.09 -21.13
N ALA A 67 19.04 3.92 -20.33
CA ALA A 67 18.92 2.83 -19.37
C ALA A 67 19.01 1.46 -20.07
N VAL A 68 18.52 1.36 -21.31
CA VAL A 68 18.58 0.13 -22.10
C VAL A 68 20.00 -0.16 -22.55
N ALA A 69 20.78 0.87 -22.91
CA ALA A 69 22.18 0.70 -23.28
C ALA A 69 23.04 0.25 -22.08
N TYR A 70 22.80 0.81 -20.89
CA TYR A 70 23.49 0.40 -19.66
C TYR A 70 23.19 -1.06 -19.30
N GLN A 71 21.92 -1.48 -19.37
CA GLN A 71 21.53 -2.86 -19.09
C GLN A 71 22.12 -3.86 -20.10
N ARG A 72 22.25 -3.48 -21.38
CA ARG A 72 22.91 -4.31 -22.39
C ARG A 72 24.39 -4.46 -22.10
N ALA A 73 25.10 -3.37 -21.81
CA ALA A 73 26.53 -3.43 -21.46
C ALA A 73 26.78 -4.35 -20.26
N MET A 74 25.98 -4.26 -19.19
CA MET A 74 26.12 -5.14 -18.03
C MET A 74 25.78 -6.60 -18.30
N ARG A 75 24.99 -6.91 -19.33
CA ARG A 75 24.72 -8.30 -19.72
C ARG A 75 25.86 -8.87 -20.56
N ASP A 76 26.41 -8.04 -21.45
CA ASP A 76 27.45 -8.45 -22.38
C ASP A 76 28.84 -8.50 -21.69
N GLU A 77 29.03 -7.85 -20.54
CA GLU A 77 30.22 -7.99 -19.67
C GLU A 77 30.33 -9.36 -18.95
N TRP A 78 29.34 -10.24 -19.10
CA TRP A 78 29.33 -11.59 -18.50
C TRP A 78 29.68 -12.70 -19.52
N GLU A 79 30.10 -12.33 -20.74
CA GLU A 79 30.80 -13.22 -21.70
C GLU A 79 32.31 -12.95 -21.70
#